data_AF-A0AAN4AHI2-F1
#
_entry.id   AF-A0AAN4AHI2-F1
#
_cell.length_a   1.000
_cell.length_b   1.000
_cell.length_c   1.000
_cell.angle_alpha   90.00
_cell.angle_beta   90.00
_cell.angle_gamma   90.00
#
_symmetry.space_group_name_H-M   'P 1'
#
loop_
_entity.id
_entity.type
_entity.pdbx_description
1 polymer ?
#
loop_
_entity_poly.entity_id
_entity_poly.type
_entity_poly.pdbx_seq_one_letter_code
_entity_poly.pdbx_strand_id
1 'polypeptide(L)'
;MSEDLKQNLIALLEEQFIRSDDKVVFDYVMQKKIKSQGYHLQRNFSISISGGRKGFIDCLVTSSDGQQCAIEVDKNSPRNRSLMKLAQLPEGMSGFVLLRDGKHPLRYSENGIDVIRATKFK
;
A
#
# COMPACT_ATOMS: atom_id res chain seq x y z
N MET A 1 18.77 -11.44 9.09
CA MET A 1 17.31 -11.61 9.11
C MET A 1 16.78 -10.83 7.94
N SER A 2 15.94 -11.42 7.08
CA SER A 2 15.25 -10.63 6.06
C SER A 2 14.30 -9.70 6.79
N GLU A 3 14.45 -8.39 6.63
CA GLU A 3 13.50 -7.43 7.15
C GLU A 3 12.14 -7.67 6.51
N ASP A 4 11.08 -7.52 7.31
CA ASP A 4 9.70 -7.65 6.86
C ASP A 4 9.43 -6.63 5.73
N LEU A 5 9.09 -7.12 4.53
CA LEU A 5 8.89 -6.27 3.34
C LEU A 5 7.87 -5.16 3.59
N LYS A 6 6.82 -5.43 4.36
CA LYS A 6 5.81 -4.44 4.69
C LYS A 6 6.40 -3.31 5.52
N GLN A 7 7.21 -3.60 6.54
CA GLN A 7 7.88 -2.55 7.31
C GLN A 7 8.83 -1.72 6.46
N ASN A 8 9.57 -2.35 5.55
CA ASN A 8 10.46 -1.65 4.63
C ASN A 8 9.70 -0.72 3.67
N LEU A 9 8.55 -1.17 3.15
CA LEU A 9 7.69 -0.33 2.32
C LEU A 9 7.05 0.82 3.10
N ILE A 10 6.64 0.58 4.35
CA ILE A 10 6.13 1.64 5.22
C ILE A 10 7.22 2.69 5.45
N ALA A 11 8.43 2.29 5.85
CA ALA A 11 9.55 3.22 6.05
C ALA A 11 9.93 3.97 4.77
N LEU A 12 9.82 3.30 3.60
CA LEU A 12 10.11 3.89 2.31
C LEU A 12 9.06 4.93 1.88
N LEU A 13 7.81 4.82 2.31
CA LEU A 13 6.69 5.60 1.74
C LEU A 13 6.10 6.60 2.73
N GLU A 14 6.16 6.34 4.03
CA GLU A 14 5.56 7.18 5.06
C GLU A 14 6.25 8.55 5.11
N GLU A 15 5.45 9.60 4.94
CA GLU A 15 5.88 11.00 4.94
C GLU A 15 6.97 11.37 3.91
N GLN A 16 7.21 10.51 2.91
CA GLN A 16 8.26 10.70 1.90
C GLN A 16 7.83 11.47 0.65
N PHE A 17 6.61 12.02 0.63
CA PHE A 17 6.03 12.69 -0.54
C PHE A 17 5.68 14.14 -0.23
N ILE A 18 5.82 14.97 -1.27
CA ILE A 18 5.23 16.32 -1.29
C ILE A 18 3.75 16.17 -1.64
N ARG A 19 2.89 16.92 -0.96
CA ARG A 19 1.46 16.94 -1.25
C ARG A 19 1.23 17.33 -2.70
N SER A 20 0.54 16.46 -3.43
CA SER A 20 0.14 16.66 -4.83
C SER A 20 -1.30 16.22 -4.99
N ASP A 21 -2.11 17.07 -5.64
CA ASP A 21 -3.47 16.69 -6.05
C ASP A 21 -3.45 15.81 -7.32
N ASP A 22 -2.32 15.79 -8.04
CA ASP A 22 -2.13 14.97 -9.23
C ASP A 22 -1.86 13.50 -8.84
N LYS A 23 -2.88 12.66 -9.04
CA LYS A 23 -2.80 11.21 -8.81
C LYS A 23 -1.79 10.53 -9.72
N VAL A 24 -1.66 10.95 -10.97
CA VAL A 24 -0.79 10.31 -11.96
C VAL A 24 0.67 10.53 -11.56
N VAL A 25 1.02 11.75 -11.18
CA VAL A 25 2.37 12.08 -10.69
C VAL A 25 2.66 11.32 -9.40
N PHE A 26 1.71 11.28 -8.45
CA PHE A 26 1.87 10.51 -7.23
C PHE A 26 2.15 9.02 -7.51
N ASP A 27 1.31 8.39 -8.33
CA ASP A 27 1.44 6.97 -8.69
C ASP A 27 2.78 6.70 -9.37
N TYR A 28 3.25 7.60 -10.24
CA TYR A 28 4.55 7.48 -10.91
C TYR A 28 5.72 7.55 -9.91
N VAL A 29 5.73 8.57 -9.03
CA VAL A 29 6.80 8.76 -8.05
C VAL A 29 6.85 7.59 -7.06
N MET A 30 5.68 7.12 -6.59
CA MET A 30 5.59 5.97 -5.69
C MET A 30 6.17 4.72 -6.34
N GLN A 31 5.77 4.41 -7.57
CA GLN A 31 6.29 3.25 -8.30
C GLN A 31 7.79 3.34 -8.52
N LYS A 32 8.31 4.53 -8.89
CA LYS A 32 9.75 4.75 -9.08
C LYS A 32 10.51 4.50 -7.78
N LYS A 33 10.01 4.99 -6.64
CA LYS A 33 10.64 4.82 -5.31
C LYS A 33 10.68 3.37 -4.87
N ILE A 34 9.62 2.60 -5.12
CA ILE A 34 9.56 1.16 -4.82
C ILE A 34 10.54 0.39 -5.72
N LYS A 35 10.49 0.62 -7.04
CA LYS A 35 11.35 -0.08 -8.01
C LYS A 35 12.83 0.24 -7.81
N SER A 36 13.19 1.43 -7.33
CA SER A 36 14.59 1.78 -7.05
C SER A 36 15.18 1.01 -5.85
N GLN A 37 14.36 0.35 -5.03
CA GLN A 37 14.83 -0.59 -4.00
C GLN A 37 15.09 -1.99 -4.55
N GLY A 38 14.93 -2.21 -5.86
CA GLY A 38 15.06 -3.53 -6.49
C GLY A 38 13.83 -4.42 -6.37
N TYR A 39 12.72 -3.92 -5.82
CA TYR A 39 11.47 -4.68 -5.71
C TYR A 39 10.72 -4.76 -7.05
N HIS A 40 10.08 -5.90 -7.27
CA HIS A 40 9.12 -6.04 -8.36
C HIS A 40 7.79 -5.40 -7.94
N LEU A 41 7.16 -4.65 -8.84
CA LEU A 41 5.85 -4.04 -8.62
C LEU A 41 4.90 -4.40 -9.76
N GLN A 42 3.80 -5.07 -9.41
CA GLN A 42 2.69 -5.39 -10.28
C GLN A 42 1.48 -4.51 -9.94
N ARG A 43 0.90 -3.86 -10.95
CA ARG A 43 -0.32 -3.04 -10.77
C ARG A 43 -1.58 -3.86 -11.03
N ASN A 44 -2.69 -3.42 -10.44
CA ASN A 44 -4.01 -4.04 -10.64
C ASN A 44 -3.95 -5.56 -10.43
N PHE A 45 -3.31 -6.00 -9.35
CA PHE A 45 -3.13 -7.41 -9.04
C PHE A 45 -4.48 -8.03 -8.70
N SER A 46 -4.89 -9.06 -9.45
CA SER A 46 -6.18 -9.70 -9.25
C SER A 46 -6.15 -10.61 -8.01
N ILE A 47 -7.13 -10.43 -7.14
CA ILE A 47 -7.38 -11.31 -6.00
C ILE A 47 -8.78 -11.91 -6.08
N SER A 48 -8.92 -13.12 -5.55
CA SER A 48 -10.24 -13.69 -5.30
C SER A 48 -10.79 -13.09 -4.00
N ILE A 49 -12.00 -12.55 -4.05
CA ILE A 49 -12.74 -12.11 -2.86
C ILE A 49 -13.95 -13.03 -2.66
N SER A 50 -14.50 -13.01 -1.44
CA SER A 50 -15.62 -13.84 -1.03
C SER A 50 -16.81 -13.78 -2.01
N GLY A 51 -17.47 -14.92 -2.18
CA GLY A 51 -18.56 -15.07 -3.16
C GLY A 51 -18.10 -15.18 -4.61
N GLY A 52 -16.84 -15.55 -4.86
CA GLY A 52 -16.32 -15.83 -6.21
C GLY A 52 -16.08 -14.60 -7.08
N ARG A 53 -16.14 -13.40 -6.49
CA ARG A 53 -15.89 -12.14 -7.22
C ARG A 53 -14.38 -11.90 -7.33
N LYS A 54 -13.98 -11.18 -8.38
CA LYS A 54 -12.59 -10.70 -8.54
C LYS A 54 -12.46 -9.30 -7.95
N GLY A 55 -11.48 -9.14 -7.06
CA GLY A 55 -10.96 -7.85 -6.61
C GLY A 55 -9.65 -7.51 -7.32
N PHE A 56 -9.26 -6.25 -7.26
CA PHE A 56 -7.97 -5.78 -7.76
C PHE A 56 -7.29 -4.94 -6.69
N ILE A 57 -6.09 -5.34 -6.31
CA ILE A 57 -5.18 -4.55 -5.47
C ILE A 57 -4.45 -3.55 -6.35
N ASP A 58 -4.32 -2.31 -5.88
CA ASP A 58 -3.68 -1.24 -6.67
C ASP A 58 -2.23 -1.60 -7.04
N CYS A 59 -1.44 -2.04 -6.05
CA CYS A 59 -0.07 -2.51 -6.24
C CYS A 59 0.23 -3.76 -5.39
N LEU A 60 0.79 -4.80 -6.01
CA LEU A 60 1.48 -5.88 -5.32
C LEU A 60 2.98 -5.66 -5.47
N VAL A 61 3.69 -5.61 -4.35
CA VAL A 61 5.15 -5.51 -4.31
C VAL A 61 5.73 -6.85 -3.88
N THR A 62 6.75 -7.32 -4.61
CA THR A 62 7.47 -8.57 -4.33
C THR A 62 8.95 -8.27 -4.16
N SER A 63 9.54 -8.69 -3.04
CA SER A 63 10.98 -8.61 -2.79
C SER A 63 11.74 -9.72 -3.51
N SER A 64 13.07 -9.61 -3.56
CA SER A 64 13.94 -10.61 -4.20
C SER A 64 13.92 -11.99 -3.52
N ASP A 65 13.59 -12.03 -2.22
CA ASP A 65 13.42 -13.27 -1.44
C ASP A 65 11.97 -13.81 -1.48
N GLY A 66 11.09 -13.19 -2.27
CA GLY A 66 9.74 -13.69 -2.55
C GLY A 66 8.66 -13.23 -1.57
N GLN A 67 8.96 -12.38 -0.57
CA GLN A 67 7.91 -11.79 0.27
C GLN A 67 7.00 -10.89 -0.56
N GLN A 68 5.73 -10.83 -0.17
CA GLN A 68 4.70 -10.10 -0.88
C GLN A 68 3.97 -9.12 0.04
N CYS A 69 3.79 -7.89 -0.45
CA CYS A 69 3.05 -6.84 0.23
C CYS A 69 2.12 -6.09 -0.72
N ALA A 70 0.84 -6.08 -0.39
CA ALA A 70 -0.20 -5.34 -1.08
C ALA A 70 -0.30 -3.90 -0.57
N ILE A 71 -0.44 -2.95 -1.50
CA ILE A 71 -0.65 -1.52 -1.20
C ILE A 71 -1.94 -1.08 -1.86
N GLU A 72 -2.85 -0.53 -1.06
CA GLU A 72 -4.03 0.21 -1.53
C GLU A 72 -3.77 1.71 -1.40
N VAL A 73 -3.98 2.47 -2.48
CA VAL A 73 -3.72 3.91 -2.48
C VAL A 73 -5.05 4.68 -2.38
N ASP A 74 -5.25 5.31 -1.23
CA ASP A 74 -6.43 6.10 -0.92
C ASP A 74 -6.10 7.59 -0.82
N LYS A 75 -7.13 8.45 -0.81
CA LYS A 75 -6.92 9.90 -0.77
C LYS A 75 -6.62 10.37 0.65
N ASN A 76 -7.65 10.42 1.51
CA ASN A 76 -7.59 11.10 2.80
C ASN A 76 -7.91 10.17 3.99
N SER A 77 -8.59 9.07 3.73
CA SER A 77 -9.02 8.06 4.69
C SER A 77 -9.16 6.72 3.96
N PRO A 78 -8.99 5.58 4.65
CA PRO A 78 -9.12 4.27 4.06
C PRO A 78 -10.56 4.06 3.56
N ARG A 79 -10.72 3.55 2.35
CA ARG A 79 -12.02 3.16 1.80
C ARG A 79 -12.39 1.76 2.31
N ASN A 80 -13.65 1.56 2.68
CA ASN A 80 -14.16 0.23 3.07
C ASN A 80 -13.81 -0.85 2.05
N ARG A 81 -13.88 -0.55 0.75
CA ARG A 81 -13.50 -1.50 -0.31
C ARG A 81 -12.03 -1.86 -0.28
N SER A 82 -11.14 -0.93 0.04
CA SER A 82 -9.70 -1.18 0.16
C SER A 82 -9.41 -2.04 1.39
N LEU A 83 -10.02 -1.73 2.53
CA LEU A 83 -9.93 -2.55 3.74
C LEU A 83 -10.45 -3.98 3.51
N MET A 84 -11.62 -4.13 2.87
CA MET A 84 -12.18 -5.45 2.55
C MET A 84 -11.29 -6.29 1.64
N LYS A 85 -10.60 -5.66 0.68
CA LYS A 85 -9.65 -6.36 -0.20
C LYS A 85 -8.42 -6.83 0.59
N LEU A 86 -7.86 -5.98 1.42
CA LEU A 86 -6.66 -6.29 2.23
C LEU A 86 -6.95 -7.33 3.33
N ALA A 87 -8.15 -7.34 3.90
CA ALA A 87 -8.56 -8.35 4.88
C ALA A 87 -8.74 -9.77 4.28
N GLN A 88 -8.75 -9.88 2.95
CA GLN A 88 -8.96 -11.14 2.22
C GLN A 88 -7.72 -11.56 1.43
N LEU A 89 -6.55 -10.99 1.74
CA LEU A 89 -5.31 -11.44 1.11
C LEU A 89 -5.03 -12.91 1.47
N PRO A 90 -4.43 -13.68 0.55
CA PRO A 90 -3.99 -15.04 0.85
C PRO A 90 -3.00 -15.08 2.01
N GLU A 91 -2.92 -16.24 2.66
CA GLU A 91 -1.90 -16.49 3.69
C GLU A 91 -0.49 -16.24 3.14
N GLY A 92 0.38 -15.64 3.96
CA GLY A 92 1.74 -15.25 3.57
C GLY A 92 1.84 -13.92 2.83
N MET A 93 0.72 -13.26 2.48
CA MET A 93 0.72 -11.92 1.92
C MET A 93 0.34 -10.87 2.96
N SER A 94 1.18 -9.85 3.10
CA SER A 94 0.90 -8.70 3.96
C SER A 94 0.25 -7.56 3.16
N GLY A 95 -0.26 -6.54 3.85
CA GLY A 95 -0.69 -5.32 3.18
C GLY A 95 -1.00 -4.15 4.10
N PHE A 96 -1.14 -2.97 3.50
CA PHE A 96 -1.48 -1.72 4.18
C PHE A 96 -2.15 -0.71 3.23
N VAL A 97 -2.78 0.30 3.80
CA VAL A 97 -3.34 1.45 3.06
C VAL A 97 -2.36 2.62 3.11
N LEU A 98 -2.04 3.18 1.94
CA LEU A 98 -1.28 4.41 1.79
C LEU A 98 -2.22 5.57 1.45
N LEU A 99 -2.32 6.54 2.35
CA LEU A 99 -3.09 7.77 2.14
C LEU A 99 -2.20 8.83 1.49
N ARG A 100 -2.61 9.35 0.34
CA ARG A 100 -1.91 10.46 -0.34
C ARG A 100 -1.85 11.73 0.53
N ASP A 101 -2.95 12.05 1.21
CA ASP A 101 -3.11 13.23 2.07
C ASP A 101 -3.94 12.86 3.31
N GLY A 102 -3.36 12.00 4.16
CA GLY A 102 -4.05 11.44 5.32
C GLY A 102 -4.53 12.49 6.33
N LYS A 103 -5.73 12.30 6.88
CA LYS A 103 -6.34 13.19 7.89
C LYS A 103 -5.80 13.03 9.31
N HIS A 104 -5.09 11.94 9.60
CA HIS A 104 -4.55 11.66 10.93
C HIS A 104 -3.05 11.95 10.97
N PRO A 105 -2.53 12.52 12.06
CA PRO A 105 -1.11 12.85 12.20
C PRO A 105 -0.22 11.61 12.28
N LEU A 106 -0.72 10.55 12.91
CA LEU A 106 0.03 9.32 13.16
C LEU A 106 -0.52 8.17 12.34
N ARG A 107 0.33 7.18 12.04
CA ARG A 107 -0.12 5.87 11.57
C ARG A 107 -1.09 5.25 12.56
N TYR A 108 -2.03 4.48 12.05
CA TYR A 108 -3.02 3.79 12.86
C TYR A 108 -3.44 2.48 12.20
N SER A 109 -4.23 1.66 12.92
CA SER A 109 -4.78 0.43 12.40
C SER A 109 -6.30 0.54 12.28
N GLU A 110 -6.85 0.10 11.14
CA GLU A 110 -8.28 0.00 10.87
C GLU A 110 -8.59 -1.45 10.52
N ASN A 111 -9.38 -2.15 11.35
CA ASN A 111 -9.66 -3.59 11.20
C ASN A 111 -8.38 -4.46 11.09
N GLY A 112 -7.32 -4.12 11.84
CA GLY A 112 -6.05 -4.85 11.81
C GLY A 112 -5.16 -4.51 10.61
N ILE A 113 -5.57 -3.58 9.74
CA ILE A 113 -4.81 -3.14 8.58
C ILE A 113 -4.13 -1.81 8.91
N ASP A 114 -2.81 -1.73 8.70
CA ASP A 114 -2.08 -0.48 8.88
C ASP A 114 -2.52 0.56 7.85
N VAL A 115 -2.70 1.78 8.33
CA VAL A 115 -3.02 2.96 7.54
C VAL A 115 -1.95 4.00 7.78
N ILE A 116 -1.22 4.34 6.72
CA ILE A 116 -0.11 5.30 6.78
C ILE A 116 -0.33 6.46 5.82
N ARG A 117 0.39 7.56 6.04
CA ARG A 117 0.33 8.78 5.23
C ARG A 117 1.58 8.91 4.38
N ALA A 118 1.42 9.26 3.10
CA ALA A 118 2.54 9.48 2.20
C ALA A 118 3.22 10.85 2.41
N THR A 119 2.48 11.84 2.91
CA THR A 119 2.91 13.24 3.05
C THR A 119 3.02 13.62 4.52
N LYS A 120 3.86 14.59 4.90
CA LYS A 120 3.89 15.09 6.30
C LYS A 120 2.55 15.68 6.74
N PHE A 121 2.20 15.54 8.02
CA PHE A 121 1.00 16.17 8.57
C PHE A 121 1.13 17.69 8.58
N LYS A 122 0.01 18.37 8.36
CA LYS A 122 -0.10 19.84 8.38
C LYS A 122 -0.88 20.26 9.61
#